data_AF-A0A178MPS2-F1
#
_entry.id   AF-A0A178MPS2-F1
#
_cell.length_a   1.000
_cell.length_b   1.000
_cell.length_c   1.000
_cell.angle_alpha   90.00
_cell.angle_beta   90.00
_cell.angle_gamma   90.00
#
_symmetry.space_group_name_H-M   'P 1'
#
loop_
_entity.id
_entity.type
_entity.pdbx_description
1 polymer ?
#
loop_
_entity_poly.entity_id
_entity_poly.type
_entity_poly.pdbx_seq_one_letter_code
_entity_poly.pdbx_strand_id
1 'polypeptide(L)'
;MPCPETGQMLTRDIRPFTVRYKGAEMVVDLPGYYPEGEGESVHVGADMAAADAALRTLKEQVDGVPSPATIRRIRTKLRLSQRAAGALFKVGPSAFDKYERAIVEPSGPTIQLLKLLDQHPELVGELGV
;
A
#
# COMPACT_ATOMS: atom_id res chain seq x y z
N MET A 1 16.50 16.19 18.28
CA MET A 1 15.58 15.87 19.39
C MET A 1 16.17 14.73 20.21
N PRO A 2 15.96 14.64 21.52
CA PRO A 2 16.48 13.51 22.30
C PRO A 2 15.78 12.21 21.91
N CYS A 3 16.54 11.12 21.78
CA CYS A 3 16.04 9.77 21.63
C CYS A 3 15.22 9.39 22.87
N PRO A 4 13.99 8.88 22.73
CA PRO A 4 13.15 8.48 23.86
C PRO A 4 13.78 7.37 24.73
N GLU A 5 14.57 6.48 24.14
CA GLU A 5 15.17 5.34 24.85
C GLU A 5 16.50 5.68 25.51
N THR A 6 17.38 6.39 24.80
CA THR A 6 18.77 6.60 25.23
C THR A 6 19.07 8.03 25.69
N GLY A 7 18.19 8.98 25.38
CA GLY A 7 18.44 10.42 25.58
C GLY A 7 19.45 11.03 24.61
N GLN A 8 20.06 10.24 23.71
CA GLN A 8 21.03 10.73 22.72
C GLN A 8 20.39 11.77 21.78
N MET A 9 21.14 12.79 21.39
CA MET A 9 20.64 13.78 20.43
C MET A 9 20.55 13.18 19.03
N LEU A 10 19.35 13.19 18.48
CA LEU A 10 19.07 12.78 17.10
C LEU A 10 18.94 14.00 16.19
N THR A 11 19.55 13.92 15.01
CA THR A 11 19.50 14.96 13.97
C THR A 11 18.62 14.53 12.82
N ARG A 12 17.91 15.49 12.24
CA ARG A 12 17.08 15.25 11.06
C ARG A 12 17.98 14.88 9.88
N ASP A 13 17.72 13.74 9.25
CA ASP A 13 18.52 13.22 8.13
C ASP A 13 17.67 12.29 7.25
N ILE A 14 18.21 11.86 6.11
CA ILE A 14 17.61 10.88 5.20
C ILE A 14 18.65 9.79 4.97
N ARG A 15 18.31 8.54 5.29
CA ARG A 15 19.24 7.41 5.12
C ARG A 15 18.61 6.29 4.30
N PRO A 16 19.43 5.52 3.54
CA PRO A 16 18.96 4.32 2.87
C PRO A 16 18.41 3.31 3.89
N PHE A 17 17.20 2.83 3.65
CA PHE A 17 16.53 1.84 4.47
C PHE A 17 16.07 0.67 3.61
N THR A 18 16.40 -0.55 4.04
CA THR A 18 16.02 -1.77 3.33
C THR A 18 14.69 -2.29 3.86
N VAL A 19 13.64 -2.18 3.05
CA VAL A 19 12.33 -2.78 3.31
C VAL A 19 12.36 -4.23 2.82
N ARG A 20 12.01 -5.19 3.68
CA ARG A 20 12.00 -6.62 3.36
C ARG A 20 10.62 -7.22 3.53
N TYR A 21 10.22 -8.07 2.59
CA TYR A 21 8.97 -8.81 2.65
C TYR A 21 9.11 -10.17 1.97
N LYS A 22 8.91 -11.26 2.73
CA LYS A 22 8.92 -12.65 2.23
C LYS A 22 10.08 -12.98 1.25
N GLY A 23 11.29 -12.55 1.58
CA GLY A 23 12.50 -12.80 0.77
C GLY A 23 12.74 -11.82 -0.38
N ALA A 24 11.79 -10.91 -0.67
CA ALA A 24 12.01 -9.77 -1.55
C ALA A 24 12.44 -8.54 -0.74
N GLU A 25 13.22 -7.66 -1.35
CA GLU A 25 13.69 -6.44 -0.70
C GLU A 25 13.70 -5.23 -1.65
N MET A 26 13.59 -4.04 -1.06
CA MET A 26 13.65 -2.76 -1.75
C MET A 26 14.34 -1.74 -0.86
N VAL A 27 15.26 -0.97 -1.41
CA VAL A 27 15.92 0.13 -0.70
C VAL A 27 15.20 1.43 -1.01
N VAL A 28 14.88 2.20 0.04
CA VAL A 28 14.28 3.53 -0.07
C VAL A 28 15.04 4.55 0.75
N ASP A 29 14.98 5.80 0.34
CA ASP A 29 15.44 6.92 1.15
C ASP A 29 14.41 7.18 2.26
N LEU A 30 14.80 6.97 3.51
CA LEU A 30 13.91 7.09 4.66
C LEU A 30 14.26 8.35 5.48
N PRO A 31 13.41 9.39 5.46
CA PRO A 31 13.56 10.53 6.35
C PRO A 31 13.34 10.11 7.82
N GLY A 32 14.09 10.72 8.72
CA GLY A 32 13.97 10.41 10.15
C GLY A 32 14.88 11.28 11.00
N TYR A 33 14.87 11.04 12.29
CA TYR A 33 15.84 11.58 13.24
C TYR A 33 16.82 10.47 13.59
N TYR A 34 18.08 10.64 13.22
CA TYR A 34 19.11 9.63 13.33
C TYR A 34 20.21 10.04 14.32
N PRO A 35 20.84 9.08 15.00
CA PRO A 35 22.05 9.33 15.76
C PRO A 35 23.24 9.54 14.82
N GLU A 36 24.28 10.22 15.31
CA GLU A 36 25.54 10.43 14.56
C GLU A 36 26.27 9.10 14.28
N GLY A 37 26.11 8.11 15.15
CA GLY A 37 26.66 6.76 14.99
C GLY A 37 25.58 5.68 14.91
N GLU A 38 25.85 4.56 15.56
CA GLU A 38 24.87 3.48 15.73
C GLU A 38 23.81 3.86 16.77
N GLY A 39 22.60 3.35 16.57
CA GLY A 39 21.49 3.56 17.48
C GLY A 39 20.16 3.60 16.75
N GLU A 40 19.08 3.72 17.52
CA GLU A 40 17.73 3.74 16.99
C GLU A 40 17.36 5.10 16.41
N SER A 41 16.72 5.08 15.24
CA SER A 41 16.15 6.26 14.58
C SER A 41 14.69 6.47 14.95
N VAL A 42 14.27 7.73 14.99
CA VAL A 42 12.87 8.10 15.25
C VAL A 42 12.24 8.62 13.97
N HIS A 43 11.12 8.01 13.57
CA HIS A 43 10.34 8.39 12.40
C HIS A 43 8.98 8.91 12.84
N VAL A 44 8.61 10.10 12.37
CA VAL A 44 7.36 10.77 12.79
C VAL A 44 6.56 11.27 11.60
N GLY A 45 5.23 11.31 11.74
CA GLY A 45 4.35 11.80 10.69
C GLY A 45 4.51 11.04 9.38
N ALA A 46 4.95 11.74 8.33
CA ALA A 46 5.07 11.19 6.97
C ALA A 46 6.40 10.46 6.70
N ASP A 47 7.30 10.37 7.68
CA ASP A 47 8.62 9.76 7.52
C ASP A 47 8.55 8.32 6.99
N MET A 48 7.58 7.53 7.47
CA MET A 48 7.40 6.14 7.06
C MET A 48 6.72 5.97 5.69
N ALA A 49 6.28 7.04 5.04
CA ALA A 49 5.48 6.94 3.81
C ALA A 49 6.23 6.21 2.68
N ALA A 50 7.55 6.43 2.55
CA ALA A 50 8.39 5.76 1.55
C ALA A 50 8.53 4.26 1.85
N ALA A 51 8.79 3.89 3.10
CA ALA A 51 8.88 2.50 3.51
C ALA A 51 7.54 1.76 3.35
N ASP A 52 6.42 2.39 3.73
CA ASP A 52 5.09 1.82 3.56
C ASP A 52 4.71 1.63 2.09
N ALA A 53 5.10 2.57 1.22
CA ALA A 53 4.90 2.44 -0.22
C ALA A 53 5.71 1.27 -0.79
N ALA A 54 7.00 1.15 -0.43
CA ALA A 54 7.83 0.03 -0.82
C ALA A 54 7.28 -1.31 -0.32
N LEU A 55 6.82 -1.38 0.94
CA LEU A 55 6.22 -2.59 1.49
C LEU A 55 4.96 -3.00 0.71
N ARG A 56 4.11 -2.03 0.31
CA ARG A 56 2.94 -2.29 -0.53
C ARG A 56 3.35 -2.83 -1.91
N THR A 57 4.38 -2.27 -2.53
CA THR A 57 4.91 -2.78 -3.81
C THR A 57 5.42 -4.21 -3.67
N LEU A 58 6.16 -4.53 -2.61
CA LEU A 58 6.65 -5.89 -2.37
C LEU A 58 5.50 -6.87 -2.11
N LYS A 59 4.48 -6.49 -1.34
CA LYS A 59 3.26 -7.30 -1.15
C LYS A 59 2.55 -7.59 -2.48
N GLU A 60 2.44 -6.59 -3.34
CA GLU A 60 1.82 -6.74 -4.66
C GLU A 60 2.63 -7.67 -5.56
N GLN A 61 3.96 -7.57 -5.55
CA GLN A 61 4.84 -8.44 -6.32
C GLN A 61 4.84 -9.89 -5.81
N VAL A 62 4.88 -10.10 -4.50
CA VAL A 62 5.04 -11.43 -3.91
C VAL A 62 3.71 -12.16 -3.75
N ASP A 63 2.68 -11.49 -3.21
CA ASP A 63 1.39 -12.12 -2.90
C ASP A 63 0.29 -11.78 -3.91
N GLY A 64 0.54 -10.87 -4.86
CA GLY A 64 -0.48 -10.39 -5.79
C GLY A 64 -1.55 -9.52 -5.14
N VAL A 65 -1.32 -9.02 -3.90
CA VAL A 65 -2.24 -8.13 -3.20
C VAL A 65 -2.13 -6.73 -3.80
N PRO A 66 -3.16 -6.21 -4.49
CA PRO A 66 -3.05 -4.96 -5.23
C PRO A 66 -2.92 -3.78 -4.27
N SER A 67 -1.98 -2.87 -4.55
CA SER A 67 -1.87 -1.62 -3.82
C SER A 67 -3.12 -0.73 -4.00
N PRO A 68 -3.37 0.24 -3.10
CA PRO A 68 -4.49 1.17 -3.26
C PRO A 68 -4.49 1.90 -4.62
N ALA A 69 -3.31 2.24 -5.13
CA ALA A 69 -3.13 2.83 -6.44
C ALA A 69 -3.52 1.86 -7.56
N THR A 70 -3.12 0.59 -7.47
CA THR A 70 -3.53 -0.46 -8.43
C THR A 70 -5.04 -0.65 -8.42
N ILE A 71 -5.67 -0.74 -7.25
CA ILE A 71 -7.13 -0.88 -7.13
C ILE A 71 -7.85 0.28 -7.82
N ARG A 72 -7.41 1.53 -7.57
CA ARG A 72 -7.95 2.72 -8.22
C ARG A 72 -7.75 2.69 -9.74
N ARG A 73 -6.57 2.29 -10.21
CA ARG A 73 -6.26 2.16 -11.65
C ARG A 73 -7.18 1.15 -12.33
N ILE A 74 -7.34 -0.04 -11.74
CA ILE A 74 -8.22 -1.09 -12.28
C ILE A 74 -9.66 -0.57 -12.31
N ARG A 75 -10.19 -0.06 -11.19
CA ARG A 75 -11.56 0.46 -11.12
C ARG A 75 -11.84 1.54 -12.18
N THR A 76 -10.91 2.47 -12.34
CA THR A 76 -11.06 3.56 -13.33
C THR A 76 -10.94 3.06 -14.77
N LYS A 77 -10.08 2.07 -15.05
CA LYS A 77 -10.02 1.35 -16.33
C LYS A 77 -11.37 0.70 -16.67
N LEU A 78 -12.04 0.11 -15.68
CA LEU A 78 -13.38 -0.46 -15.81
C LEU A 78 -14.51 0.58 -15.87
N ARG A 79 -14.19 1.88 -15.79
CA ARG A 79 -15.14 3.01 -15.77
C ARG A 79 -16.16 2.94 -14.64
N LEU A 80 -15.77 2.37 -13.50
CA LEU A 80 -16.65 2.24 -12.33
C LEU A 80 -16.39 3.36 -11.32
N SER A 81 -17.46 3.91 -10.74
CA SER A 81 -17.35 4.66 -9.48
C SER A 81 -17.03 3.70 -8.32
N GLN A 82 -16.55 4.19 -7.18
CA GLN A 82 -16.31 3.33 -6.00
C GLN A 82 -17.60 2.61 -5.56
N ARG A 83 -18.74 3.30 -5.60
CA ARG A 83 -20.06 2.73 -5.30
C ARG A 83 -20.47 1.68 -6.32
N ALA A 84 -20.28 1.94 -7.62
CA ALA A 84 -20.61 0.99 -8.68
C ALA A 84 -19.73 -0.27 -8.59
N ALA A 85 -18.44 -0.11 -8.29
CA ALA A 85 -17.53 -1.21 -8.05
C ALA A 85 -17.95 -2.02 -6.82
N GLY A 86 -18.34 -1.37 -5.71
CA GLY A 86 -18.89 -2.07 -4.55
C GLY A 86 -20.10 -2.94 -4.89
N ALA A 87 -21.05 -2.40 -5.67
CA ALA A 87 -22.23 -3.13 -6.12
C ALA A 87 -21.88 -4.30 -7.08
N LEU A 88 -20.98 -4.08 -8.04
CA LEU A 88 -20.56 -5.09 -9.02
C LEU A 88 -19.85 -6.27 -8.33
N PHE A 89 -18.91 -5.96 -7.43
CA PHE A 89 -18.15 -6.96 -6.67
C PHE A 89 -18.94 -7.56 -5.50
N LYS A 90 -20.21 -7.17 -5.32
CA LYS A 90 -21.09 -7.62 -4.22
C LYS A 90 -20.46 -7.44 -2.83
N VAL A 91 -19.77 -6.32 -2.64
CA VAL A 91 -19.18 -5.89 -1.36
C VAL A 91 -19.88 -4.63 -0.84
N GLY A 92 -19.55 -4.23 0.39
CA GLY A 92 -20.15 -3.03 1.00
C GLY A 92 -19.97 -1.76 0.13
N PRO A 93 -20.90 -0.80 0.20
CA PRO A 93 -20.93 0.37 -0.70
C PRO A 93 -19.72 1.30 -0.56
N SER A 94 -18.99 1.24 0.56
CA SER A 94 -17.75 2.00 0.83
C SER A 94 -16.48 1.15 0.77
N ALA A 95 -16.57 -0.12 0.33
CA ALA A 95 -15.43 -1.03 0.31
C ALA A 95 -14.29 -0.47 -0.55
N PHE A 96 -14.57 -0.04 -1.78
CA PHE A 96 -13.55 0.52 -2.67
C PHE A 96 -12.94 1.83 -2.16
N ASP A 97 -13.68 2.67 -1.43
CA ASP A 97 -13.08 3.83 -0.74
C ASP A 97 -12.07 3.38 0.32
N LYS A 98 -12.45 2.40 1.15
CA LYS A 98 -11.57 1.86 2.19
C LYS A 98 -10.34 1.17 1.60
N TYR A 99 -10.50 0.44 0.50
CA TYR A 99 -9.40 -0.21 -0.22
C TYR A 99 -8.43 0.82 -0.80
N GLU A 100 -8.94 1.85 -1.48
CA GLU A 100 -8.13 2.91 -2.09
C GLU A 100 -7.44 3.83 -1.07
N ARG A 101 -7.86 3.78 0.19
CA ARG A 101 -7.24 4.49 1.32
C ARG A 101 -6.38 3.59 2.20
N ALA A 102 -6.20 2.31 1.85
CA ALA A 102 -5.52 1.31 2.65
C ALA A 102 -6.09 1.12 4.07
N ILE A 103 -7.38 1.42 4.29
CA ILE A 103 -8.05 1.23 5.58
C ILE A 103 -8.40 -0.25 5.80
N VAL A 104 -8.72 -0.96 4.72
CA VAL A 104 -9.06 -2.40 4.73
C VAL A 104 -8.40 -3.04 3.52
N GLU A 105 -7.84 -4.25 3.68
CA GLU A 105 -7.38 -5.05 2.54
C GLU A 105 -8.56 -5.82 1.91
N PRO A 106 -8.66 -5.92 0.57
CA PRO A 106 -9.70 -6.71 -0.08
C PRO A 106 -9.56 -8.20 0.24
N SER A 107 -10.66 -8.96 0.18
CA SER A 107 -10.62 -10.41 0.35
C SER A 107 -9.93 -11.09 -0.85
N GLY A 108 -9.40 -12.30 -0.64
CA GLY A 108 -8.77 -13.09 -1.72
C GLY A 108 -9.63 -13.21 -2.99
N PRO A 109 -10.93 -13.54 -2.92
CA PRO A 109 -11.81 -13.56 -4.09
C PRO A 109 -11.93 -12.19 -4.79
N THR A 110 -12.03 -11.09 -4.04
CA THR A 110 -12.05 -9.74 -4.62
C THR A 110 -10.75 -9.41 -5.35
N ILE A 111 -9.60 -9.82 -4.79
CA ILE A 111 -8.29 -9.66 -5.43
C ILE A 111 -8.21 -10.43 -6.75
N GLN A 112 -8.64 -11.70 -6.76
CA GLN A 112 -8.63 -12.53 -7.97
C GLN A 112 -9.53 -11.93 -9.06
N LEU A 113 -10.73 -11.47 -8.71
CA LEU A 113 -11.63 -10.85 -9.67
C LEU A 113 -11.08 -9.51 -10.20
N LEU A 114 -10.46 -8.68 -9.34
CA LEU A 114 -9.79 -7.45 -9.77
C LEU A 114 -8.69 -7.75 -10.79
N LYS A 115 -7.87 -8.77 -10.52
CA LYS A 115 -6.79 -9.19 -11.42
C LYS A 115 -7.33 -9.69 -12.76
N LEU A 116 -8.38 -10.51 -12.73
CA LEU A 116 -9.04 -11.01 -13.95
C LEU A 116 -9.60 -9.86 -14.79
N LEU A 117 -10.36 -8.95 -14.17
CA LEU A 117 -10.96 -7.81 -14.88
C LEU A 117 -9.94 -6.78 -15.34
N ASP A 118 -8.78 -6.68 -14.69
CA ASP A 118 -7.69 -5.86 -15.22
C ASP A 118 -7.13 -6.45 -16.52
N GLN A 119 -7.04 -7.77 -16.64
CA GLN A 119 -6.58 -8.41 -17.88
C GLN A 119 -7.69 -8.44 -18.95
N HIS A 120 -8.93 -8.63 -18.52
CA HIS A 120 -10.11 -8.84 -19.34
C HIS A 120 -11.24 -7.87 -18.97
N PRO A 121 -11.08 -6.56 -19.24
CA PRO A 121 -12.08 -5.55 -18.86
C PRO A 121 -13.45 -5.76 -19.54
N GLU A 122 -13.49 -6.47 -20.67
CA GLU A 122 -14.70 -6.87 -21.39
C GLU A 122 -15.63 -7.74 -20.53
N LEU A 123 -15.10 -8.54 -19.60
CA LEU A 123 -15.87 -9.44 -18.74
C LEU A 123 -16.71 -8.70 -17.69
N VAL A 124 -16.53 -7.39 -17.51
CA VAL A 124 -17.40 -6.59 -16.64
C VAL A 124 -18.87 -6.70 -17.07
N GLY A 125 -19.14 -6.84 -18.37
CA GLY A 125 -20.50 -7.01 -18.88
C GLY A 125 -21.18 -8.30 -18.43
N GLU A 126 -20.40 -9.33 -18.07
CA GLU A 126 -20.90 -10.63 -17.63
C GLU A 126 -21.21 -10.68 -16.12
N LEU A 127 -20.69 -9.71 -15.35
CA LEU A 127 -20.86 -9.65 -13.89
C LEU A 127 -22.15 -8.92 -13.46
N GLY A 128 -22.98 -8.52 -14.42
CA GLY A 128 -24.32 -7.98 -14.19
C GLY A 128 -25.34 -9.06 -13.83
N VAL A 129 -26.36 -8.66 -13.06
CA VAL A 129 -27.63 -9.39 -12.92
C VAL A 129 -28.58 -8.88 -14.00
#